data_AF-A0A8K0DJ56-F1
#
_entry.id   AF-A0A8K0DJ56-F1
#
_cell.length_a   1.000
_cell.length_b   1.000
_cell.length_c   1.000
_cell.angle_alpha   90.00
_cell.angle_beta   90.00
_cell.angle_gamma   90.00
#
_symmetry.space_group_name_H-M   'P 1'
#
loop_
_entity.id
_entity.type
_entity.pdbx_description
1 polymer ?
#
loop_
_entity_poly.entity_id
_entity_poly.type
_entity_poly.pdbx_seq_one_letter_code
_entity_poly.pdbx_strand_id
1 'polypeptide(L)'
;MLQAKLAMWSIFSVLFSIAMVKGVLRGGRNDSKNDPRSNGDLALWIDEKQVKMFSGMSMEIYAIVNGNVLPYILDPNFEKYLPIIPAEVGYVNFTWKAGVKKYYYHFDRLQSFDESILEPPVLSIKIKGRVPKRPKEFSIFLPCLGNSSGIATFGIGLLIESRKGKPLNGTPLRLKLRKECSQRNPDPECDKKCANNGWCNHERICQCPEGYMGPYCRTALCYPQCMNGGNCTSPGICSCPEGFQGRHCEGGICSEKCLNGGKCVQKDTCECSKGYYGLHCEYSKCIIPCLNGGKCRGVNKCRCPNGFRGDHCEIGRAKPHRSTCKVACKHGTCIDNVCVCEPGWYGRLCHHMQM
;
A
#
# COMPACT_ATOMS: atom_id res chain seq x y z
N MET A 1 -5.93 -8.19 22.29
CA MET A 1 -6.72 -7.16 21.55
C MET A 1 -5.89 -6.22 20.65
N LEU A 2 -4.56 -6.14 20.79
CA LEU A 2 -3.68 -5.25 20.00
C LEU A 2 -3.17 -5.86 18.66
N GLN A 3 -3.29 -7.19 18.48
CA GLN A 3 -2.73 -7.92 17.32
C GLN A 3 -3.76 -8.19 16.20
N ALA A 4 -5.06 -8.05 16.45
CA ALA A 4 -6.11 -8.19 15.42
C ALA A 4 -6.27 -6.91 14.56
N LYS A 5 -5.79 -5.77 15.07
CA LYS A 5 -5.95 -4.43 14.49
C LYS A 5 -4.81 -4.04 13.52
N LEU A 6 -3.64 -4.68 13.64
CA LEU A 6 -2.49 -4.53 12.73
C LEU A 6 -2.62 -5.32 11.42
N ALA A 7 -3.49 -6.35 11.37
CA ALA A 7 -3.57 -7.28 10.23
C ALA A 7 -4.25 -6.68 8.99
N MET A 8 -5.32 -5.87 9.17
CA MET A 8 -5.85 -5.05 8.07
C MET A 8 -4.80 -4.06 7.57
N TRP A 9 -3.90 -3.58 8.43
CA TRP A 9 -2.81 -2.70 7.99
C TRP A 9 -1.78 -3.46 7.15
N SER A 10 -1.50 -4.73 7.39
CA SER A 10 -0.58 -5.52 6.53
C SER A 10 -1.22 -5.95 5.20
N ILE A 11 -2.49 -6.35 5.15
CA ILE A 11 -3.18 -6.54 3.87
C ILE A 11 -3.28 -5.21 3.14
N PHE A 12 -3.85 -4.18 3.76
CA PHE A 12 -4.09 -2.94 3.05
C PHE A 12 -2.80 -2.18 2.76
N SER A 13 -1.76 -2.18 3.59
CA SER A 13 -0.46 -1.55 3.26
C SER A 13 0.32 -2.35 2.21
N VAL A 14 0.26 -3.69 2.20
CA VAL A 14 0.88 -4.50 1.15
C VAL A 14 0.07 -4.44 -0.15
N LEU A 15 -1.26 -4.45 -0.10
CA LEU A 15 -2.14 -4.23 -1.26
C LEU A 15 -1.99 -2.81 -1.82
N PHE A 16 -1.95 -1.80 -0.96
CA PHE A 16 -1.83 -0.39 -1.33
C PHE A 16 -0.42 -0.08 -1.80
N SER A 17 0.63 -0.68 -1.22
CA SER A 17 2.01 -0.56 -1.69
C SER A 17 2.25 -1.35 -2.97
N ILE A 18 1.72 -2.57 -3.12
CA ILE A 18 1.79 -3.34 -4.39
C ILE A 18 0.98 -2.65 -5.48
N ALA A 19 -0.19 -2.09 -5.16
CA ALA A 19 -1.01 -1.34 -6.11
C ALA A 19 -0.43 0.04 -6.44
N MET A 20 0.30 0.69 -5.54
CA MET A 20 1.05 1.93 -5.84
C MET A 20 2.31 1.65 -6.66
N VAL A 21 3.06 0.58 -6.34
CA VAL A 21 4.28 0.18 -7.06
C VAL A 21 3.95 -0.40 -8.45
N LYS A 22 2.73 -0.92 -8.67
CA LYS A 22 2.25 -1.46 -9.96
C LYS A 22 1.13 -0.63 -10.63
N GLY A 23 0.78 0.54 -10.12
CA GLY A 23 -0.14 1.49 -10.78
C GLY A 23 -1.63 1.12 -10.85
N VAL A 24 -2.19 0.47 -9.82
CA VAL A 24 -3.57 -0.08 -9.80
C VAL A 24 -4.57 0.76 -8.97
N LEU A 25 -4.13 1.72 -8.15
CA LEU A 25 -5.06 2.62 -7.43
C LEU A 25 -5.20 3.98 -8.13
N ARG A 26 -6.32 4.19 -8.82
CA ARG A 26 -6.74 5.53 -9.30
C ARG A 26 -7.60 6.19 -8.21
N GLY A 27 -7.03 7.19 -7.56
CA GLY A 27 -7.81 8.17 -6.78
C GLY A 27 -8.75 8.95 -7.70
N GLY A 28 -9.94 9.24 -7.20
CA GLY A 28 -11.03 9.86 -7.96
C GLY A 28 -10.62 11.13 -8.71
N ARG A 29 -10.48 11.00 -10.03
CA ARG A 29 -10.61 12.07 -11.01
C ARG A 29 -11.36 11.48 -12.21
N ASN A 30 -12.40 12.19 -12.65
CA ASN A 30 -13.27 11.85 -13.78
C ASN A 30 -12.46 11.61 -15.08
N ASP A 31 -12.03 10.37 -15.29
CA ASP A 31 -11.46 9.89 -16.55
C ASP A 31 -12.32 8.72 -17.03
N SER A 32 -13.34 9.01 -17.85
CA SER A 32 -14.29 8.05 -18.44
C SER A 32 -13.68 7.12 -19.51
N LYS A 33 -12.45 6.62 -19.32
CA LYS A 33 -11.79 5.72 -20.29
C LYS A 33 -11.15 4.45 -19.73
N ASN A 34 -11.19 4.19 -18.42
CA ASN A 34 -10.72 2.91 -17.84
C ASN A 34 -11.68 2.43 -16.75
N ASP A 35 -12.88 2.09 -17.19
CA ASP A 35 -13.87 1.43 -16.35
C ASP A 35 -13.67 -0.10 -16.43
N PRO A 36 -13.40 -0.81 -15.31
CA PRO A 36 -13.30 -2.28 -15.27
C PRO A 36 -14.57 -2.99 -15.78
N ARG A 37 -15.68 -2.26 -15.91
CA ARG A 37 -16.94 -2.75 -16.50
C ARG A 37 -16.89 -2.89 -18.02
N SER A 38 -15.93 -2.25 -18.71
CA SER A 38 -15.86 -2.18 -20.17
C SER A 38 -15.36 -3.45 -20.85
N ASN A 39 -14.56 -4.29 -20.18
CA ASN A 39 -14.14 -5.56 -20.76
C ASN A 39 -15.08 -6.66 -20.22
N GLY A 40 -15.93 -7.19 -21.09
CA GLY A 40 -17.00 -8.15 -20.77
C GLY A 40 -16.50 -9.54 -20.40
N ASP A 41 -15.52 -9.64 -19.52
CA ASP A 41 -14.93 -10.89 -19.04
C ASP A 41 -15.21 -11.09 -17.53
N LEU A 42 -14.75 -12.23 -17.00
CA LEU A 42 -15.00 -12.67 -15.62
C LEU A 42 -14.49 -11.67 -14.58
N ALA A 43 -15.35 -11.32 -13.63
CA ALA A 43 -15.00 -10.56 -12.44
C ALA A 43 -15.73 -11.10 -11.21
N LEU A 44 -15.08 -11.02 -10.05
CA LEU A 44 -15.60 -11.40 -8.74
C LEU A 44 -15.10 -10.36 -7.73
N TRP A 45 -15.99 -9.75 -6.95
CA TRP A 45 -15.66 -8.71 -5.98
C TRP A 45 -16.62 -8.69 -4.80
N ILE A 46 -16.25 -7.97 -3.75
CA ILE A 46 -17.10 -7.63 -2.61
C ILE A 46 -17.61 -6.20 -2.83
N ASP A 47 -18.92 -6.02 -2.73
CA ASP A 47 -19.58 -4.74 -3.04
C ASP A 47 -19.23 -3.63 -2.05
N GLU A 48 -19.26 -2.41 -2.58
CA GLU A 48 -18.98 -1.17 -1.86
C GLU A 48 -19.77 -1.02 -0.57
N LYS A 49 -21.05 -1.42 -0.54
CA LYS A 49 -21.88 -1.36 0.68
C LYS A 49 -21.41 -2.32 1.76
N GLN A 50 -20.99 -3.53 1.38
CA GLN A 50 -20.48 -4.52 2.31
C GLN A 50 -19.12 -4.08 2.87
N VAL A 51 -18.27 -3.51 2.00
CA VAL A 51 -17.00 -2.90 2.41
C VAL A 51 -17.24 -1.69 3.29
N LYS A 52 -18.22 -0.83 2.99
CA LYS A 52 -18.60 0.31 3.83
C LYS A 52 -19.14 -0.13 5.19
N MET A 53 -19.85 -1.24 5.28
CA MET A 53 -20.34 -1.78 6.55
C MET A 53 -19.19 -2.26 7.45
N PHE A 54 -18.14 -2.85 6.89
CA PHE A 54 -17.00 -3.36 7.66
C PHE A 54 -15.84 -2.37 7.82
N SER A 55 -15.80 -1.37 6.95
CA SER A 55 -14.64 -0.51 6.78
C SER A 55 -15.00 0.99 6.77
N GLY A 56 -16.26 1.40 6.62
CA GLY A 56 -16.62 2.82 6.51
C GLY A 56 -16.05 3.55 5.27
N MET A 57 -15.25 2.87 4.43
CA MET A 57 -14.85 3.34 3.11
C MET A 57 -15.75 2.75 2.03
N SER A 58 -15.96 3.53 0.98
CA SER A 58 -16.75 3.13 -0.17
C SER A 58 -15.77 2.70 -1.29
N MET A 59 -15.48 1.41 -1.36
CA MET A 59 -14.65 0.81 -2.42
C MET A 59 -15.06 -0.64 -2.69
N GLU A 60 -14.81 -1.12 -3.90
CA GLU A 60 -15.00 -2.53 -4.27
C GLU A 60 -13.68 -3.29 -4.10
N ILE A 61 -13.72 -4.49 -3.49
CA ILE A 61 -12.54 -5.35 -3.35
C ILE A 61 -12.66 -6.51 -4.33
N TYR A 62 -11.79 -6.53 -5.33
CA TYR A 62 -11.84 -7.51 -6.42
C TYR A 62 -11.00 -8.75 -6.13
N ALA A 63 -11.57 -9.95 -6.24
CA ALA A 63 -10.76 -11.17 -6.25
C ALA A 63 -10.28 -11.55 -7.65
N ILE A 64 -11.12 -11.32 -8.65
CA ILE A 64 -10.87 -11.64 -10.04
C ILE A 64 -11.24 -10.44 -10.89
N VAL A 65 -10.36 -10.05 -11.81
CA VAL A 65 -10.58 -8.96 -12.76
C VAL A 65 -10.15 -9.43 -14.15
N ASN A 66 -11.03 -9.25 -15.14
CA ASN A 66 -10.78 -9.63 -16.54
C ASN A 66 -10.32 -11.09 -16.70
N GLY A 67 -10.89 -12.01 -15.92
CA GLY A 67 -10.51 -13.42 -15.93
C GLY A 67 -9.16 -13.75 -15.29
N ASN A 68 -8.54 -12.82 -14.56
CA ASN A 68 -7.30 -13.08 -13.82
C ASN A 68 -7.53 -12.94 -12.33
N VAL A 69 -7.05 -13.91 -11.55
CA VAL A 69 -6.99 -13.80 -10.08
C VAL A 69 -5.96 -12.74 -9.72
N LEU A 70 -6.32 -11.83 -8.81
CA LEU A 70 -5.39 -10.78 -8.42
C LEU A 70 -4.20 -11.35 -7.63
N PRO A 71 -2.96 -10.89 -7.89
CA PRO A 71 -1.74 -11.52 -7.36
C PRO A 71 -1.68 -11.61 -5.83
N TYR A 72 -2.32 -10.68 -5.13
CA TYR A 72 -2.29 -10.67 -3.67
C TYR A 72 -3.06 -11.80 -3.01
N ILE A 73 -4.07 -12.36 -3.71
CA ILE A 73 -4.82 -13.53 -3.23
C ILE A 73 -3.96 -14.79 -3.35
N LEU A 74 -3.01 -14.76 -4.28
CA LEU A 74 -2.07 -15.86 -4.52
C LEU A 74 -0.86 -15.82 -3.58
N ASP A 75 -0.76 -14.79 -2.72
CA ASP A 75 0.31 -14.72 -1.71
C ASP A 75 0.14 -15.88 -0.70
N PRO A 76 1.17 -16.73 -0.50
CA PRO A 76 1.11 -17.81 0.49
C PRO A 76 0.84 -17.34 1.93
N ASN A 77 1.15 -16.09 2.25
CA ASN A 77 0.90 -15.48 3.56
C ASN A 77 -0.42 -14.71 3.62
N PHE A 78 -1.22 -14.69 2.54
CA PHE A 78 -2.47 -13.95 2.46
C PHE A 78 -3.36 -14.17 3.70
N GLU A 79 -3.50 -15.43 4.13
CA GLU A 79 -4.29 -15.84 5.29
C GLU A 79 -3.83 -15.21 6.62
N LYS A 80 -2.52 -15.00 6.79
CA LYS A 80 -1.96 -14.41 8.02
C LYS A 80 -2.34 -12.95 8.16
N TYR A 81 -2.55 -12.29 7.03
CA TYR A 81 -2.90 -10.89 7.00
C TYR A 81 -4.42 -10.69 7.18
N LEU A 82 -5.24 -11.74 7.02
CA LEU A 82 -6.70 -11.62 7.10
C LEU A 82 -7.16 -11.43 8.57
N PRO A 83 -8.01 -10.42 8.83
CA PRO A 83 -8.59 -10.22 10.14
C PRO A 83 -9.57 -11.34 10.48
N ILE A 84 -9.86 -11.48 11.77
CA ILE A 84 -10.95 -12.34 12.24
C ILE A 84 -12.26 -11.63 11.91
N ILE A 85 -13.19 -12.35 11.27
CA ILE A 85 -14.54 -11.86 11.00
C ILE A 85 -15.27 -11.71 12.34
N PRO A 86 -15.87 -10.55 12.67
CA PRO A 86 -16.52 -10.32 13.96
C PRO A 86 -17.78 -11.18 14.21
N ALA A 87 -18.16 -11.33 15.48
CA ALA A 87 -19.35 -12.09 15.92
C ALA A 87 -20.65 -11.66 15.23
N GLU A 88 -20.80 -10.36 15.00
CA GLU A 88 -21.94 -9.68 14.39
C GLU A 88 -22.20 -10.12 12.94
N VAL A 89 -21.18 -10.59 12.24
CA VAL A 89 -21.23 -10.82 10.79
C VAL A 89 -21.77 -12.22 10.51
N GLY A 90 -23.08 -12.31 10.26
CA GLY A 90 -23.73 -13.58 9.92
C GLY A 90 -23.51 -14.03 8.48
N TYR A 91 -23.13 -13.13 7.58
CA TYR A 91 -22.88 -13.44 6.17
C TYR A 91 -21.97 -12.41 5.49
N VAL A 92 -21.40 -12.79 4.35
CA VAL A 92 -20.63 -11.90 3.47
C VAL A 92 -21.18 -11.97 2.06
N ASN A 93 -21.46 -10.81 1.47
CA ASN A 93 -21.95 -10.72 0.10
C ASN A 93 -20.81 -10.57 -0.91
N PHE A 94 -20.95 -11.28 -2.02
CA PHE A 94 -20.03 -11.29 -3.15
C PHE A 94 -20.83 -11.08 -4.43
N THR A 95 -20.27 -10.30 -5.35
CA THR A 95 -20.85 -10.09 -6.67
C THR A 95 -19.89 -10.57 -7.75
N TRP A 96 -20.44 -11.25 -8.76
CA TRP A 96 -19.67 -11.77 -9.88
C TRP A 96 -20.40 -11.64 -11.22
N LYS A 97 -19.62 -11.67 -12.31
CA LYS A 97 -20.12 -11.73 -13.68
C LYS A 97 -19.13 -12.46 -14.58
N ALA A 98 -19.61 -13.10 -15.64
CA ALA A 98 -18.79 -13.75 -16.68
C ALA A 98 -18.75 -13.00 -18.02
N GLY A 99 -19.66 -12.04 -18.22
CA GLY A 99 -19.77 -11.28 -19.48
C GLY A 99 -20.04 -12.18 -20.70
N VAL A 100 -19.22 -12.06 -21.76
CA VAL A 100 -19.44 -12.77 -23.03
C VAL A 100 -19.00 -14.24 -22.94
N LYS A 101 -17.88 -14.51 -22.25
CA LYS A 101 -17.34 -15.86 -22.09
C LYS A 101 -18.18 -16.65 -21.08
N LYS A 102 -18.14 -17.98 -21.19
CA LYS A 102 -18.86 -18.89 -20.28
C LYS A 102 -17.88 -19.49 -19.28
N TYR A 103 -18.14 -19.25 -18.01
CA TYR A 103 -17.42 -19.81 -16.87
C TYR A 103 -18.36 -20.62 -15.99
N TYR A 104 -17.81 -21.68 -15.40
CA TYR A 104 -18.47 -22.56 -14.46
C TYR A 104 -17.73 -22.50 -13.14
N TYR A 105 -18.47 -22.54 -12.05
CA TYR A 105 -17.91 -22.49 -10.71
C TYR A 105 -18.22 -23.78 -9.96
N HIS A 106 -17.33 -24.14 -9.05
CA HIS A 106 -17.51 -25.25 -8.13
C HIS A 106 -16.88 -24.89 -6.79
N PHE A 107 -17.70 -24.81 -5.75
CA PHE A 107 -17.25 -24.69 -4.37
C PHE A 107 -16.91 -26.08 -3.83
N ASP A 108 -15.66 -26.47 -3.97
CA ASP A 108 -15.21 -27.83 -3.62
C ASP A 108 -14.82 -27.98 -2.15
N ARG A 109 -14.81 -26.89 -1.39
CA ARG A 109 -14.59 -26.88 0.06
C ARG A 109 -15.45 -25.81 0.74
N LEU A 110 -16.30 -26.26 1.66
CA LEU A 110 -17.06 -25.43 2.61
C LEU A 110 -17.03 -26.18 3.93
N GLN A 111 -16.03 -25.92 4.75
CA GLN A 111 -15.76 -26.71 5.96
C GLN A 111 -15.48 -25.79 7.14
N SER A 112 -16.05 -26.11 8.29
CA SER A 112 -15.58 -25.59 9.58
C SER A 112 -14.53 -26.53 10.16
N PHE A 113 -13.46 -25.99 10.73
CA PHE A 113 -12.46 -26.76 11.47
C PHE A 113 -12.73 -26.77 12.98
N ASP A 114 -13.69 -25.96 13.43
CA ASP A 114 -14.10 -25.78 14.83
C ASP A 114 -15.64 -25.91 14.91
N GLU A 115 -16.15 -27.10 14.59
CA GLU A 115 -17.60 -27.40 14.49
C GLU A 115 -18.36 -27.26 15.82
N SER A 116 -17.68 -27.14 16.95
CA SER A 116 -18.31 -26.84 18.24
C SER A 116 -18.66 -25.35 18.43
N ILE A 117 -18.12 -24.48 17.56
CA ILE A 117 -18.26 -23.02 17.63
C ILE A 117 -18.97 -22.48 16.38
N LEU A 118 -18.63 -23.00 15.20
CA LEU A 118 -19.13 -22.54 13.92
C LEU A 118 -19.51 -23.74 13.05
N GLU A 119 -20.73 -23.75 12.52
CA GLU A 119 -21.18 -24.73 11.53
C GLU A 119 -20.50 -24.49 10.16
N PRO A 120 -20.45 -25.49 9.26
CA PRO A 120 -19.90 -25.30 7.91
C PRO A 120 -20.57 -24.14 7.15
N PRO A 121 -19.81 -23.31 6.41
CA PRO A 121 -20.37 -22.18 5.68
C PRO A 121 -21.42 -22.59 4.64
N VAL A 122 -22.51 -21.84 4.55
CA VAL A 122 -23.63 -22.13 3.64
C VAL A 122 -23.71 -21.08 2.53
N LEU A 123 -23.97 -21.51 1.30
CA LEU A 123 -24.12 -20.61 0.15
C LEU A 123 -25.59 -20.27 -0.12
N SER A 124 -25.87 -19.02 -0.52
CA SER A 124 -27.19 -18.65 -1.06
C SER A 124 -27.46 -19.17 -2.48
N ILE A 125 -26.45 -19.82 -3.09
CA ILE A 125 -26.49 -20.42 -4.43
C ILE A 125 -26.10 -21.90 -4.36
N LYS A 126 -26.36 -22.65 -5.44
CA LYS A 126 -25.90 -24.05 -5.56
C LYS A 126 -24.37 -24.13 -5.52
N ILE A 127 -23.83 -25.22 -4.97
CA ILE A 127 -22.38 -25.49 -4.84
C ILE A 127 -21.64 -25.47 -6.19
N LYS A 128 -22.29 -25.95 -7.25
CA LYS A 128 -21.79 -25.92 -8.63
C LYS A 128 -22.80 -25.28 -9.56
N GLY A 129 -22.31 -24.55 -10.55
CA GLY A 129 -23.18 -23.88 -11.50
C GLY A 129 -22.44 -23.07 -12.54
N ARG A 130 -23.19 -22.27 -13.30
CA ARG A 130 -22.66 -21.34 -14.30
C ARG A 130 -22.59 -19.94 -13.71
N VAL A 131 -21.46 -19.26 -13.91
CA VAL A 131 -21.31 -17.85 -13.52
C VAL A 131 -22.24 -16.98 -14.40
N PRO A 132 -23.04 -16.07 -13.79
CA PRO A 132 -24.04 -15.30 -14.52
C PRO A 132 -23.40 -14.31 -15.51
N LYS A 133 -24.11 -14.04 -16.61
CA LYS A 133 -23.64 -13.10 -17.64
C LYS A 133 -23.55 -11.66 -17.13
N ARG A 134 -24.54 -11.23 -16.36
CA ARG A 134 -24.63 -9.92 -15.71
C ARG A 134 -24.20 -10.04 -14.24
N PRO A 135 -23.78 -8.93 -13.60
CA PRO A 135 -23.53 -8.89 -12.16
C PRO A 135 -24.69 -9.50 -11.38
N LYS A 136 -24.38 -10.47 -10.54
CA LYS A 136 -25.35 -11.06 -9.60
C LYS A 136 -24.66 -11.32 -8.27
N GLU A 137 -25.35 -10.99 -7.21
CA GLU A 137 -24.91 -11.19 -5.84
C GLU A 137 -25.18 -12.63 -5.39
N PHE A 138 -24.29 -13.14 -4.54
CA PHE A 138 -24.51 -14.31 -3.72
C PHE A 138 -23.88 -14.08 -2.34
N SER A 139 -24.32 -14.84 -1.35
CA SER A 139 -23.92 -14.68 0.05
C SER A 139 -23.33 -15.98 0.55
N ILE A 140 -22.32 -15.84 1.40
CA ILE A 140 -21.77 -16.94 2.20
C ILE A 140 -22.18 -16.69 3.65
N PHE A 141 -23.02 -17.55 4.19
CA PHE A 141 -23.49 -17.51 5.57
C PHE A 141 -22.49 -18.20 6.49
N LEU A 142 -22.28 -17.61 7.67
CA LEU A 142 -21.32 -18.03 8.69
C LEU A 142 -22.06 -18.36 10.01
N PRO A 143 -22.75 -19.50 10.08
CA PRO A 143 -23.60 -19.89 11.21
C PRO A 143 -22.79 -20.22 12.48
N CYS A 144 -22.83 -19.34 13.49
CA CYS A 144 -22.28 -19.61 14.80
C CYS A 144 -23.23 -20.49 15.63
N LEU A 145 -22.69 -21.46 16.37
CA LEU A 145 -23.44 -22.24 17.34
C LEU A 145 -23.63 -21.40 18.61
N GLY A 146 -24.88 -21.06 18.92
CA GLY A 146 -25.23 -20.13 20.01
C GLY A 146 -24.82 -20.56 21.42
N ASN A 147 -24.28 -21.77 21.61
CA ASN A 147 -23.88 -22.31 22.90
C ASN A 147 -22.39 -22.12 23.22
N SER A 148 -21.57 -21.69 22.26
CA SER A 148 -20.12 -21.58 22.41
C SER A 148 -19.62 -20.21 21.96
N SER A 149 -18.80 -19.56 22.80
CA SER A 149 -18.07 -18.36 22.42
C SER A 149 -16.62 -18.73 22.09
N GLY A 150 -16.04 -18.15 21.05
CA GLY A 150 -14.66 -18.41 20.67
C GLY A 150 -14.36 -17.97 19.23
N ILE A 151 -13.13 -18.20 18.80
CA ILE A 151 -12.71 -17.98 17.42
C ILE A 151 -12.69 -19.33 16.72
N ALA A 152 -13.52 -19.48 15.70
CA ALA A 152 -13.58 -20.63 14.83
C ALA A 152 -12.81 -20.39 13.54
N THR A 153 -12.20 -21.43 13.01
CA THR A 153 -11.50 -21.44 11.73
C THR A 153 -12.33 -22.19 10.70
N PHE A 154 -12.43 -21.68 9.49
CA PHE A 154 -13.16 -22.33 8.40
C PHE A 154 -12.44 -22.18 7.06
N GLY A 155 -12.74 -23.06 6.13
CA GLY A 155 -12.10 -23.15 4.81
C GLY A 155 -13.10 -22.99 3.68
N ILE A 156 -12.77 -22.15 2.69
CA ILE A 156 -13.51 -22.00 1.43
C ILE A 156 -12.59 -22.39 0.26
N GLY A 157 -13.11 -23.24 -0.62
CA GLY A 157 -12.49 -23.62 -1.89
C GLY A 157 -13.37 -23.19 -3.06
N LEU A 158 -12.83 -22.43 -4.01
CA LEU A 158 -13.55 -22.01 -5.22
C LEU A 158 -12.74 -22.32 -6.47
N LEU A 159 -13.19 -23.31 -7.23
CA LEU A 159 -12.71 -23.62 -8.56
C LEU A 159 -13.54 -22.89 -9.61
N ILE A 160 -12.88 -22.26 -10.59
CA ILE A 160 -13.55 -21.67 -11.75
C ILE A 160 -12.96 -22.27 -13.01
N GLU A 161 -13.83 -22.72 -13.90
CA GLU A 161 -13.45 -23.38 -15.14
C GLU A 161 -14.05 -22.67 -16.35
N SER A 162 -13.32 -22.68 -17.46
CA SER A 162 -13.85 -22.25 -18.75
C SER A 162 -14.87 -23.28 -19.30
N ARG A 163 -15.60 -22.91 -20.35
CA ARG A 163 -16.49 -23.83 -21.09
C ARG A 163 -15.83 -25.16 -21.51
N LYS A 164 -14.50 -25.17 -21.71
CA LYS A 164 -13.75 -26.35 -22.12
C LYS A 164 -13.32 -27.24 -20.94
N GLY A 165 -13.75 -26.94 -19.71
CA GLY A 165 -13.33 -27.65 -18.50
C GLY A 165 -11.88 -27.35 -18.08
N LYS A 166 -11.27 -26.30 -18.63
CA LYS A 166 -9.93 -25.86 -18.20
C LYS A 166 -10.05 -24.96 -16.97
N PRO A 167 -9.38 -25.26 -15.85
CA PRO A 167 -9.30 -24.37 -14.69
C PRO A 167 -8.73 -23.00 -15.04
N LEU A 168 -9.27 -21.96 -14.42
CA LEU A 168 -8.75 -20.61 -14.50
C LEU A 168 -7.43 -20.54 -13.71
N ASN A 169 -6.41 -19.89 -14.28
CA ASN A 169 -5.12 -19.73 -13.61
C ASN A 169 -5.30 -19.06 -12.24
N GLY A 170 -4.69 -19.63 -11.21
CA GLY A 170 -4.84 -19.20 -9.82
C GLY A 170 -6.04 -19.80 -9.09
N THR A 171 -6.87 -20.63 -9.74
CA THR A 171 -7.91 -21.43 -9.09
C THR A 171 -7.51 -22.92 -9.04
N PRO A 172 -7.95 -23.69 -8.03
CA PRO A 172 -8.91 -23.33 -6.99
C PRO A 172 -8.37 -22.32 -5.98
N LEU A 173 -9.16 -21.29 -5.68
CA LEU A 173 -8.87 -20.38 -4.58
C LEU A 173 -9.07 -21.15 -3.28
N ARG A 174 -8.05 -21.21 -2.43
CA ARG A 174 -8.09 -21.87 -1.13
C ARG A 174 -7.91 -20.81 -0.06
N LEU A 175 -8.94 -20.57 0.73
CA LEU A 175 -8.92 -19.57 1.78
C LEU A 175 -9.21 -20.23 3.12
N LYS A 176 -8.30 -20.10 4.07
CA LYS A 176 -8.53 -20.40 5.49
C LYS A 176 -8.78 -19.10 6.24
N LEU A 177 -9.97 -18.97 6.79
CA LEU A 177 -10.49 -17.76 7.42
C LEU A 177 -10.83 -18.02 8.88
N ARG A 178 -10.91 -16.96 9.67
CA ARG A 178 -11.27 -17.02 11.11
C ARG A 178 -12.51 -16.18 11.37
N LYS A 179 -13.44 -16.71 12.17
CA LYS A 179 -14.69 -16.06 12.60
C LYS A 179 -14.75 -16.09 14.11
N GLU A 180 -14.93 -14.93 14.73
CA GLU A 180 -15.33 -14.85 16.12
C GLU A 180 -16.82 -15.20 16.22
N CYS A 181 -17.19 -16.07 17.13
CA CYS A 181 -18.55 -16.36 17.53
C CYS A 181 -18.69 -15.98 19.00
N SER A 182 -19.76 -15.27 19.33
CA SER A 182 -20.06 -14.91 20.71
C SER A 182 -21.49 -15.35 20.98
N GLN A 183 -21.68 -16.02 22.11
CA GLN A 183 -23.00 -16.29 22.64
C GLN A 183 -23.65 -14.96 23.00
N ARG A 184 -24.56 -14.50 22.14
CA ARG A 184 -25.44 -13.37 22.44
C ARG A 184 -26.61 -13.92 23.25
N ASN A 185 -26.40 -14.06 24.56
CA ASN A 185 -27.50 -14.36 25.44
C ASN A 185 -28.53 -13.21 25.34
N PRO A 186 -29.83 -13.52 25.22
CA PRO A 186 -30.90 -12.52 25.31
C PRO A 186 -30.68 -11.65 26.55
N ASP A 187 -30.52 -10.34 26.39
CA ASP A 187 -30.40 -9.43 27.54
C ASP A 187 -31.78 -8.87 27.90
N PRO A 188 -32.36 -9.21 29.06
CA PRO A 188 -33.65 -8.67 29.50
C PRO A 188 -33.70 -7.15 29.53
N GLU A 189 -32.54 -6.49 29.68
CA GLU A 189 -32.38 -5.03 29.72
C GLU A 189 -31.85 -4.44 28.40
N CYS A 190 -31.90 -5.21 27.31
CA CYS A 190 -31.44 -4.80 25.98
C CYS A 190 -32.00 -3.42 25.56
N ASP A 191 -33.29 -3.17 25.80
CA ASP A 191 -33.97 -1.90 25.48
C ASP A 191 -33.30 -0.66 26.11
N LYS A 192 -32.58 -0.83 27.24
CA LYS A 192 -31.90 0.25 27.95
C LYS A 192 -30.41 0.36 27.62
N LYS A 193 -29.80 -0.71 27.12
CA LYS A 193 -28.34 -0.80 26.96
C LYS A 193 -27.85 -0.49 25.56
N CYS A 194 -28.69 -0.68 24.53
CA CYS A 194 -28.34 -0.35 23.15
C CYS A 194 -27.97 1.14 23.02
N ALA A 195 -26.72 1.41 22.62
CA ALA A 195 -26.18 2.75 22.46
C ALA A 195 -26.25 3.22 21.00
N ASN A 196 -25.90 4.49 20.77
CA ASN A 196 -25.71 5.09 19.44
C ASN A 196 -26.90 4.88 18.49
N ASN A 197 -28.13 4.95 19.01
CA ASN A 197 -29.39 4.70 18.28
C ASN A 197 -29.57 3.25 17.77
N GLY A 198 -28.90 2.28 18.38
CA GLY A 198 -29.26 0.87 18.22
C GLY A 198 -30.64 0.58 18.82
N TRP A 199 -31.36 -0.37 18.23
CA TRP A 199 -32.69 -0.78 18.70
C TRP A 199 -32.67 -2.25 19.11
N CYS A 200 -33.49 -2.62 20.09
CA CYS A 200 -33.57 -4.00 20.56
C CYS A 200 -34.60 -4.79 19.74
N ASN A 201 -34.22 -5.94 19.20
CA ASN A 201 -35.16 -6.82 18.50
C ASN A 201 -35.96 -7.71 19.47
N HIS A 202 -36.93 -8.46 18.94
CA HIS A 202 -37.76 -9.38 19.72
C HIS A 202 -36.97 -10.48 20.45
N GLU A 203 -35.77 -10.82 19.97
CA GLU A 203 -34.87 -11.81 20.57
C GLU A 203 -33.99 -11.21 21.69
N ARG A 204 -34.24 -9.95 22.08
CA ARG A 204 -33.48 -9.22 23.10
C ARG A 204 -32.01 -9.00 22.73
N ILE A 205 -31.76 -8.74 21.44
CA ILE A 205 -30.44 -8.47 20.88
C ILE A 205 -30.42 -7.07 20.26
N CYS A 206 -29.41 -6.25 20.59
CA CYS A 206 -29.24 -4.95 19.98
C CYS A 206 -28.90 -5.07 18.48
N GLN A 207 -29.66 -4.35 17.68
CA GLN A 207 -29.46 -4.12 16.26
C GLN A 207 -28.78 -2.78 16.09
N CYS A 208 -27.54 -2.81 15.61
CA CYS A 208 -26.69 -1.63 15.53
C CYS A 208 -26.88 -0.85 14.22
N PRO A 209 -26.84 0.49 14.27
CA PRO A 209 -26.86 1.30 13.08
C PRO A 209 -25.52 1.22 12.34
N GLU A 210 -25.50 1.71 11.09
CA GLU A 210 -24.32 1.71 10.24
C GLU A 210 -23.12 2.36 10.94
N GLY A 211 -21.97 1.68 10.95
CA GLY A 211 -20.74 2.17 11.57
C GLY A 211 -20.60 1.88 13.07
N TYR A 212 -21.53 1.16 13.70
CA TYR A 212 -21.42 0.75 15.10
C TYR A 212 -21.54 -0.77 15.26
N MET A 213 -20.87 -1.32 16.28
CA MET A 213 -20.85 -2.76 16.55
C MET A 213 -20.78 -3.08 18.05
N GLY A 214 -20.77 -4.39 18.34
CA GLY A 214 -20.76 -4.98 19.68
C GLY A 214 -22.16 -5.32 20.19
N PRO A 215 -22.27 -5.99 21.35
CA PRO A 215 -23.54 -6.47 21.90
C PRO A 215 -24.53 -5.35 22.23
N TYR A 216 -24.03 -4.13 22.43
CA TYR A 216 -24.81 -2.95 22.78
C TYR A 216 -24.53 -1.74 21.87
N CYS A 217 -23.94 -1.96 20.69
CA CYS A 217 -23.68 -0.90 19.70
C CYS A 217 -22.79 0.26 20.20
N ARG A 218 -21.94 0.02 21.21
CA ARG A 218 -21.07 1.04 21.81
C ARG A 218 -19.78 1.24 21.04
N THR A 219 -19.34 0.25 20.26
CA THR A 219 -18.06 0.30 19.58
C THR A 219 -18.25 0.92 18.21
N ALA A 220 -17.72 2.12 18.01
CA ALA A 220 -17.67 2.74 16.70
C ALA A 220 -16.66 2.02 15.79
N LEU A 221 -17.01 1.91 14.51
CA LEU A 221 -16.18 1.38 13.45
C LEU A 221 -15.44 2.53 12.76
N CYS A 222 -14.14 2.64 13.00
CA CYS A 222 -13.27 3.49 12.20
C CYS A 222 -12.49 2.61 11.25
N TYR A 223 -12.59 2.93 9.96
CA TYR A 223 -11.61 2.44 9.01
C TYR A 223 -11.18 3.48 7.96
N PRO A 224 -9.89 3.49 7.56
CA PRO A 224 -8.74 2.85 8.21
C PRO A 224 -8.72 3.03 9.74
N GLN A 225 -8.29 1.99 10.47
CA GLN A 225 -8.27 2.07 11.92
C GLN A 225 -7.36 3.23 12.33
N CYS A 226 -7.73 3.91 13.42
CA CYS A 226 -6.89 4.95 14.00
C CYS A 226 -5.51 4.37 14.33
N MET A 227 -4.48 4.92 13.71
CA MET A 227 -3.09 4.51 13.83
C MET A 227 -2.45 5.11 15.08
N ASN A 228 -1.25 4.64 15.42
CA ASN A 228 -0.41 5.22 16.46
C ASN A 228 -1.09 5.40 17.83
N GLY A 229 -2.03 4.51 18.17
CA GLY A 229 -2.77 4.57 19.44
C GLY A 229 -4.00 5.49 19.44
N GLY A 230 -4.42 6.00 18.28
CA GLY A 230 -5.65 6.78 18.17
C GLY A 230 -6.90 5.99 18.57
N ASN A 231 -7.89 6.71 19.09
CA ASN A 231 -9.15 6.12 19.53
C ASN A 231 -10.28 6.45 18.56
N CYS A 232 -11.10 5.46 18.22
CA CYS A 232 -12.27 5.65 17.37
C CYS A 232 -13.42 6.21 18.19
N THR A 233 -13.76 7.48 18.01
CA THR A 233 -14.79 8.16 18.83
C THR A 233 -16.17 8.07 18.20
N SER A 234 -16.24 7.98 16.88
CA SER A 234 -17.46 7.79 16.10
C SER A 234 -17.12 7.19 14.73
N PRO A 235 -18.09 6.70 13.95
CA PRO A 235 -17.81 6.01 12.69
C PRO A 235 -16.90 6.84 11.78
N GLY A 236 -15.72 6.29 11.47
CA GLY A 236 -14.71 6.95 10.63
C GLY A 236 -13.97 8.15 11.24
N ILE A 237 -14.17 8.49 12.52
CA ILE A 237 -13.51 9.62 13.19
C ILE A 237 -12.55 9.14 14.27
N CYS A 238 -11.28 9.50 14.09
CA CYS A 238 -10.20 9.19 15.02
C CYS A 238 -9.82 10.39 15.89
N SER A 239 -9.71 10.15 17.19
CA SER A 239 -9.03 11.05 18.12
C SER A 239 -7.57 10.65 18.22
N CYS A 240 -6.67 11.53 17.80
CA CYS A 240 -5.24 11.24 17.77
C CYS A 240 -4.55 11.55 19.10
N PRO A 241 -3.60 10.71 19.53
CA PRO A 241 -2.79 11.02 20.69
C PRO A 241 -1.81 12.16 20.37
N GLU A 242 -1.27 12.77 21.42
CA GLU A 242 -0.31 13.87 21.28
C GLU A 242 0.90 13.45 20.42
N GLY A 243 1.30 14.33 19.49
CA GLY A 243 2.39 14.04 18.55
C GLY A 243 1.95 13.33 17.27
N PHE A 244 0.65 13.09 17.07
CA PHE A 244 0.09 12.51 15.86
C PHE A 244 -1.04 13.36 15.28
N GLN A 245 -1.23 13.24 13.96
CA GLN A 245 -2.21 13.98 13.19
C GLN A 245 -2.68 13.18 11.97
N GLY A 246 -3.63 13.74 11.23
CA GLY A 246 -4.25 13.09 10.07
C GLY A 246 -5.60 12.48 10.41
N ARG A 247 -6.34 12.08 9.39
CA ARG A 247 -7.71 11.56 9.55
C ARG A 247 -7.74 10.26 10.36
N HIS A 248 -6.66 9.50 10.27
CA HIS A 248 -6.46 8.20 10.89
C HIS A 248 -5.23 8.19 11.79
N CYS A 249 -4.75 9.35 12.23
CA CYS A 249 -3.55 9.48 13.07
C CYS A 249 -2.28 8.92 12.44
N GLU A 250 -2.20 8.94 11.11
CA GLU A 250 -1.12 8.39 10.30
C GLU A 250 0.11 9.30 10.22
N GLY A 251 -0.04 10.60 10.45
CA GLY A 251 1.02 11.59 10.38
C GLY A 251 1.60 11.90 11.75
N GLY A 252 2.89 12.22 11.80
CA GLY A 252 3.55 12.73 13.00
C GLY A 252 3.42 14.24 13.13
N ILE A 253 3.53 14.74 14.36
CA ILE A 253 3.78 16.15 14.68
C ILE A 253 5.16 16.21 15.33
N CYS A 254 6.05 17.04 14.79
CA CYS A 254 7.39 17.24 15.29
C CYS A 254 7.47 18.68 15.81
N SER A 255 8.01 18.85 17.01
CA SER A 255 8.22 20.15 17.64
C SER A 255 9.23 20.97 16.84
N GLU A 256 10.29 20.31 16.38
CA GLU A 256 11.25 20.86 15.42
C GLU A 256 10.95 20.34 14.01
N LYS A 257 11.07 21.22 13.00
CA LYS A 257 10.77 20.86 11.61
C LYS A 257 11.86 19.95 11.04
N CYS A 258 11.45 18.87 10.38
CA CYS A 258 12.33 18.07 9.55
C CYS A 258 12.91 18.92 8.40
N LEU A 259 14.23 18.94 8.28
CA LEU A 259 14.97 19.71 7.28
C LEU A 259 15.14 18.92 5.98
N ASN A 260 15.64 19.60 4.94
CA ASN A 260 16.05 18.98 3.67
C ASN A 260 14.98 18.07 3.01
N GLY A 261 13.70 18.42 3.17
CA GLY A 261 12.58 17.64 2.61
C GLY A 261 12.26 16.36 3.39
N GLY A 262 12.72 16.25 4.64
CA GLY A 262 12.25 15.21 5.56
C GLY A 262 10.78 15.40 5.93
N LYS A 263 10.10 14.31 6.26
CA LYS A 263 8.68 14.31 6.68
C LYS A 263 8.57 13.86 8.12
N CYS A 264 7.75 14.55 8.90
CA CYS A 264 7.44 14.09 10.25
C CYS A 264 6.48 12.91 10.18
N VAL A 265 6.92 11.73 10.61
CA VAL A 265 6.15 10.48 10.51
C VAL A 265 5.63 10.01 11.87
N GLN A 266 6.27 10.42 12.96
CA GLN A 266 5.81 10.20 14.34
C GLN A 266 6.20 11.40 15.21
N LYS A 267 5.79 11.40 16.49
CA LYS A 267 6.20 12.42 17.47
C LYS A 267 7.71 12.61 17.43
N ASP A 268 8.15 13.83 17.08
CA ASP A 268 9.56 14.23 17.00
C ASP A 268 10.46 13.28 16.18
N THR A 269 9.89 12.57 15.21
CA THR A 269 10.60 11.59 14.38
C THR A 269 10.46 11.94 12.91
N CYS A 270 11.61 12.26 12.29
CA CYS A 270 11.69 12.60 10.88
C CYS A 270 12.08 11.38 10.01
N GLU A 271 11.29 11.13 8.97
CA GLU A 271 11.70 10.30 7.84
C GLU A 271 12.48 11.17 6.86
N CYS A 272 13.77 10.86 6.70
CA CYS A 272 14.66 11.65 5.86
C CYS A 272 14.58 11.23 4.38
N SER A 273 14.60 12.25 3.52
CA SER A 273 14.79 12.04 2.08
C SER A 273 16.12 11.33 1.80
N LYS A 274 16.16 10.54 0.72
CA LYS A 274 17.36 9.78 0.32
C LYS A 274 18.59 10.69 0.30
N GLY A 275 19.68 10.26 0.93
CA GLY A 275 20.92 11.04 1.01
C GLY A 275 20.97 12.05 2.16
N TYR A 276 19.99 12.04 3.07
CA TYR A 276 20.01 12.79 4.32
C TYR A 276 19.81 11.88 5.53
N TYR A 277 20.30 12.30 6.68
CA TYR A 277 20.22 11.60 7.96
C TYR A 277 20.37 12.58 9.14
N GLY A 278 20.21 12.09 10.36
CA GLY A 278 20.14 12.91 11.58
C GLY A 278 18.72 12.92 12.13
N LEU A 279 18.55 13.50 13.33
CA LEU A 279 17.26 13.54 14.01
C LEU A 279 16.24 14.39 13.24
N HIS A 280 16.73 15.46 12.60
CA HIS A 280 15.95 16.42 11.82
C HIS A 280 16.36 16.42 10.36
N CYS A 281 17.03 15.36 9.88
CA CYS A 281 17.55 15.26 8.51
C CYS A 281 18.54 16.37 8.14
N GLU A 282 19.30 16.84 9.13
CA GLU A 282 20.23 17.96 9.05
C GLU A 282 21.54 17.61 8.34
N TYR A 283 21.93 16.33 8.35
CA TYR A 283 23.17 15.86 7.74
C TYR A 283 22.91 15.25 6.37
N SER A 284 23.82 15.50 5.42
CA SER A 284 23.78 14.87 4.10
C SER A 284 24.83 13.78 3.95
N LYS A 285 24.45 12.66 3.35
CA LYS A 285 25.30 11.52 3.01
C LYS A 285 25.34 11.34 1.49
N CYS A 286 26.53 11.34 0.92
CA CYS A 286 26.72 10.93 -0.47
C CYS A 286 26.92 9.41 -0.52
N ILE A 287 26.26 8.76 -1.47
CA ILE A 287 26.50 7.36 -1.79
C ILE A 287 27.83 7.24 -2.53
N ILE A 288 28.10 8.18 -3.45
CA ILE A 288 29.39 8.34 -4.10
C ILE A 288 30.19 9.37 -3.29
N PRO A 289 31.28 8.96 -2.62
CA PRO A 289 32.03 9.84 -1.72
C PRO A 289 32.64 11.02 -2.48
N CYS A 290 32.70 12.18 -1.82
CA CYS A 290 33.39 13.35 -2.34
C CYS A 290 34.91 13.12 -2.31
N LEU A 291 35.57 13.39 -3.43
CA LEU A 291 37.02 13.28 -3.55
C LEU A 291 37.70 14.58 -3.09
N ASN A 292 39.03 14.53 -2.97
CA ASN A 292 39.89 15.69 -2.74
C ASN A 292 39.48 16.56 -1.54
N GLY A 293 38.92 15.97 -0.48
CA GLY A 293 38.48 16.68 0.73
C GLY A 293 37.14 17.41 0.59
N GLY A 294 36.36 17.14 -0.45
CA GLY A 294 35.00 17.66 -0.59
C GLY A 294 34.06 17.19 0.53
N LYS A 295 33.05 18.02 0.84
CA LYS A 295 32.00 17.68 1.82
C LYS A 295 30.67 17.49 1.13
N CYS A 296 29.89 16.51 1.55
CA CYS A 296 28.56 16.28 0.99
C CYS A 296 27.64 17.48 1.21
N ARG A 297 26.87 17.81 0.17
CA ARG A 297 25.80 18.80 0.18
C ARG A 297 24.62 18.24 -0.61
N GLY A 298 23.92 17.29 0.00
CA GLY A 298 22.75 16.61 -0.56
C GLY A 298 23.08 15.31 -1.29
N VAL A 299 22.18 14.88 -2.18
CA VAL A 299 22.26 13.57 -2.85
C VAL A 299 23.36 13.56 -3.89
N ASN A 300 24.48 12.89 -3.58
CA ASN A 300 25.61 12.71 -4.51
C ASN A 300 26.18 14.04 -5.07
N LYS A 301 26.02 15.14 -4.34
CA LYS A 301 26.60 16.44 -4.70
C LYS A 301 27.57 16.88 -3.64
N CYS A 302 28.74 17.32 -4.07
CA CYS A 302 29.84 17.71 -3.20
C CYS A 302 30.09 19.21 -3.24
N ARG A 303 30.33 19.77 -2.06
CA ARG A 303 30.94 21.09 -1.91
C ARG A 303 32.45 20.92 -2.00
N CYS A 304 33.03 21.41 -3.10
CA CYS A 304 34.45 21.21 -3.39
C CYS A 304 35.34 22.27 -2.76
N PRO A 305 36.55 21.89 -2.30
CA PRO A 305 37.57 22.84 -1.87
C PRO A 305 38.08 23.67 -3.05
N ASN A 306 38.75 24.79 -2.74
CA ASN A 306 39.27 25.69 -3.76
C ASN A 306 40.18 24.97 -4.76
N GLY A 307 39.84 25.08 -6.04
CA GLY A 307 40.60 24.45 -7.12
C GLY A 307 40.12 23.05 -7.53
N PHE A 308 39.09 22.49 -6.88
CA PHE A 308 38.42 21.29 -7.33
C PHE A 308 36.99 21.60 -7.76
N ARG A 309 36.46 20.87 -8.74
CA ARG A 309 35.12 21.00 -9.31
C ARG A 309 34.60 19.64 -9.77
N GLY A 310 33.38 19.60 -10.32
CA GLY A 310 32.65 18.36 -10.59
C GLY A 310 31.70 18.00 -9.45
N ASP A 311 30.77 17.08 -9.70
CA ASP A 311 29.75 16.69 -8.73
C ASP A 311 30.34 15.94 -7.52
N HIS A 312 31.53 15.35 -7.69
CA HIS A 312 32.27 14.60 -6.68
C HIS A 312 33.66 15.19 -6.40
N CYS A 313 33.93 16.42 -6.85
CA CYS A 313 35.24 17.08 -6.71
C CYS A 313 36.39 16.34 -7.38
N GLU A 314 36.09 15.57 -8.42
CA GLU A 314 37.01 14.76 -9.20
C GLU A 314 37.87 15.59 -10.16
N ILE A 315 37.41 16.78 -10.54
CA ILE A 315 38.08 17.65 -11.50
C ILE A 315 38.99 18.62 -10.73
N GLY A 316 40.29 18.35 -10.70
CA GLY A 316 41.29 19.28 -10.16
C GLY A 316 41.56 20.47 -11.08
N ARG A 317 42.27 21.49 -10.56
CA ARG A 317 42.83 22.57 -11.40
C ARG A 317 43.67 21.93 -12.49
N ALA A 318 43.37 22.25 -13.74
CA ALA A 318 44.38 22.12 -14.78
C ALA A 318 45.60 22.90 -14.29
N LYS A 319 46.74 22.22 -14.09
CA LYS A 319 48.01 22.94 -14.00
C LYS A 319 48.02 23.86 -15.21
N PRO A 320 48.21 25.18 -15.06
CA PRO A 320 48.48 25.98 -16.25
C PRO A 320 49.66 25.28 -16.91
N HIS A 321 49.46 24.83 -18.15
CA HIS A 321 50.57 24.36 -18.95
C HIS A 321 51.42 25.61 -19.12
N ARG A 322 52.35 25.80 -18.18
CA ARG A 322 53.32 26.89 -18.21
C ARG A 322 54.05 26.59 -19.49
N SER A 323 53.75 27.34 -20.55
CA SER A 323 54.46 27.26 -21.82
C SER A 323 55.93 27.11 -21.49
N THR A 324 56.53 25.99 -21.91
CA THR A 324 57.87 25.60 -21.45
C THR A 324 58.86 26.74 -21.70
N CYS A 325 58.64 27.53 -22.76
CA CYS A 325 59.32 28.77 -23.07
C CYS A 325 59.04 29.88 -22.05
N LYS A 326 60.10 30.33 -21.37
CA LYS A 326 60.09 31.53 -20.50
C LYS A 326 59.66 32.82 -21.25
N VAL A 327 59.80 32.85 -22.58
CA VAL A 327 59.48 33.98 -23.45
C VAL A 327 58.65 33.47 -24.62
N ALA A 328 57.61 34.22 -25.00
CA ALA A 328 56.72 33.83 -26.10
C ALA A 328 57.43 33.90 -27.47
N CYS A 329 57.17 32.91 -28.32
CA CYS A 329 57.56 32.93 -29.73
C CYS A 329 56.64 33.89 -30.50
N LYS A 330 57.19 34.84 -31.26
CA LYS A 330 56.40 35.87 -31.97
C LYS A 330 55.63 35.27 -33.16
N HIS A 331 56.35 34.61 -34.07
CA HIS A 331 55.79 33.92 -35.26
C HIS A 331 56.26 32.46 -35.28
N GLY A 332 55.81 31.69 -34.29
CA GLY A 332 56.22 30.30 -34.12
C GLY A 332 55.56 29.62 -32.94
N THR A 333 55.72 28.29 -32.88
CA THR A 333 55.17 27.46 -31.81
C THR A 333 56.28 27.05 -30.83
N CYS A 334 56.02 27.15 -29.53
CA CYS A 334 56.96 26.72 -28.49
C CYS A 334 56.83 25.21 -28.26
N ILE A 335 57.91 24.46 -28.49
CA ILE A 335 58.02 23.03 -28.20
C ILE A 335 59.28 22.85 -27.37
N ASP A 336 59.15 22.32 -26.14
CA ASP A 336 60.27 22.01 -25.24
C ASP A 336 61.33 23.13 -25.09
N ASN A 337 60.88 24.35 -24.76
CA ASN A 337 61.73 25.53 -24.56
C ASN A 337 62.42 26.08 -25.82
N VAL A 338 62.05 25.58 -27.01
CA VAL A 338 62.55 26.03 -28.30
C VAL A 338 61.38 26.55 -29.16
N CYS A 339 61.58 27.71 -29.81
CA CYS A 339 60.63 28.24 -30.77
C CYS A 339 60.87 27.62 -32.15
N VAL A 340 59.87 26.92 -32.68
CA VAL A 340 59.84 26.48 -34.08
C VAL A 340 59.14 27.55 -34.89
N CYS A 341 59.87 28.22 -35.79
CA CYS A 341 59.37 29.38 -36.53
C CYS A 341 58.52 28.99 -37.73
N GLU A 342 57.53 29.83 -38.02
CA GLU A 342 56.73 29.74 -39.25
C GLU A 342 57.60 30.08 -40.48
N PRO A 343 57.22 29.61 -41.69
CA PRO A 343 57.97 29.90 -42.92
C PRO A 343 58.20 31.41 -43.12
N GLY A 344 59.44 31.79 -43.43
CA GLY A 344 59.83 33.20 -43.58
C GLY A 344 60.26 33.91 -42.29
N TRP A 345 60.20 33.22 -41.13
CA TRP A 345 60.66 33.75 -39.85
C TRP A 345 61.83 32.93 -39.29
N TYR A 346 62.77 33.60 -38.64
CA TYR A 346 63.94 32.98 -38.01
C TYR A 346 64.35 33.68 -36.70
N GLY A 347 65.32 33.09 -36.02
CA GLY A 347 65.84 33.55 -34.73
C GLY A 347 65.20 32.86 -33.53
N ARG A 348 65.82 33.00 -32.36
CA ARG A 348 65.51 32.23 -31.14
C ARG A 348 64.08 32.39 -30.62
N LEU A 349 63.41 33.48 -31.00
CA LEU A 349 62.01 33.80 -30.65
C LEU A 349 61.15 34.07 -31.89
N CYS A 350 61.62 33.76 -33.09
CA CYS A 350 60.92 33.98 -34.36
C CYS A 350 60.49 35.44 -34.57
N HIS A 351 61.41 36.38 -34.33
CA HIS A 351 61.16 37.82 -34.46
C HIS A 351 61.85 38.46 -35.68
N HIS A 352 62.70 37.71 -36.40
CA HIS A 352 63.30 38.19 -37.65
C HIS A 352 62.56 37.60 -38.84
N MET A 353 62.16 38.47 -39.77
CA MET A 353 61.56 38.08 -41.04
C MET A 353 62.67 38.04 -42.10
N GLN A 354 62.73 36.95 -42.85
CA GLN A 354 63.64 36.82 -43.98
C GLN A 354 62.99 37.51 -45.18
N MET A 355 63.62 38.60 -45.66
CA MET A 355 63.18 39.34 -46.84
C MET A 355 63.38 38.53 -48.11
#